data_AF-A0A6P0C2D1-F1
#
_entry.id   AF-A0A6P0C2D1-F1
#
_cell.length_a   1.000
_cell.length_b   1.000
_cell.length_c   1.000
_cell.angle_alpha   90.00
_cell.angle_beta   90.00
_cell.angle_gamma   90.00
#
_symmetry.space_group_name_H-M   'P 1'
#
loop_
_entity.id
_entity.type
_entity.pdbx_description
1 polymer ?
#
loop_
_entity_poly.entity_id
_entity_poly.type
_entity_poly.pdbx_seq_one_letter_code
_entity_poly.pdbx_strand_id
1 'polypeptide(L)'
;MKTDSAVDEDKPRFRIVDDRPKLDLNAEKITLLIRSALLDDATNVSEKLGALQAQISVDDENDVWISLEDDLWPHDKDPAQALIVAAQLGLEVEFESMWSSTPFAWPGLGELTSSTSEYTQMMLDAYAQYDRSPDKQP
;
A
#
# COMPACT_ATOMS: atom_id res chain seq x y z
N MET A 1 -60.90 19.34 -50.01
CA MET A 1 -60.49 18.20 -50.85
C MET A 1 -58.96 18.10 -50.77
N LYS A 2 -58.44 16.95 -50.32
CA LYS A 2 -57.04 16.41 -50.35
C LYS A 2 -55.89 17.29 -49.80
N THR A 3 -55.28 17.01 -48.63
CA THR A 3 -54.39 15.90 -48.15
C THR A 3 -52.93 15.95 -48.63
N ASP A 4 -52.07 15.53 -47.69
CA ASP A 4 -50.61 15.26 -47.73
C ASP A 4 -49.70 16.48 -47.53
N SER A 5 -48.73 16.48 -46.60
CA SER A 5 -47.74 15.42 -46.32
C SER A 5 -47.54 15.21 -44.81
N ALA A 6 -47.70 13.98 -44.30
CA ALA A 6 -46.65 12.96 -44.15
C ALA A 6 -45.61 13.29 -43.05
N VAL A 7 -45.88 12.73 -41.85
CA VAL A 7 -44.95 12.13 -40.88
C VAL A 7 -43.52 12.68 -40.92
N ASP A 8 -43.21 13.67 -40.07
CA ASP A 8 -41.81 13.82 -39.63
C ASP A 8 -41.58 12.75 -38.56
N GLU A 9 -40.80 11.77 -38.97
CA GLU A 9 -40.58 10.51 -38.32
C GLU A 9 -40.08 10.71 -36.88
N ASP A 10 -40.65 9.88 -36.01
CA ASP A 10 -40.26 9.55 -34.64
C ASP A 10 -38.79 9.09 -34.60
N LYS A 11 -37.85 10.02 -34.87
CA LYS A 11 -36.43 9.73 -34.93
C LYS A 11 -35.95 9.40 -33.52
N PRO A 12 -35.43 8.20 -33.26
CA PRO A 12 -34.91 7.84 -31.96
C PRO A 12 -33.83 8.84 -31.55
N ARG A 13 -34.03 9.48 -30.38
CA ARG A 13 -33.02 10.30 -29.73
C ARG A 13 -31.95 9.37 -29.16
N PHE A 14 -30.91 9.13 -29.94
CA PHE A 14 -29.73 8.44 -29.45
C PHE A 14 -28.98 9.35 -28.46
N ARG A 15 -28.81 8.87 -27.24
CA ARG A 15 -27.89 9.46 -26.25
C ARG A 15 -26.61 8.65 -26.32
N ILE A 16 -25.53 9.26 -26.79
CA ILE A 16 -24.20 8.66 -26.67
C ILE A 16 -23.83 8.80 -25.19
N VAL A 17 -23.85 7.68 -24.48
CA VAL A 17 -23.35 7.60 -23.11
C VAL A 17 -21.87 7.22 -23.23
N ASP A 18 -20.99 8.06 -22.70
CA ASP A 18 -19.57 7.71 -22.58
C ASP A 18 -19.44 6.66 -21.47
N ASP A 19 -19.31 5.40 -21.88
CA ASP A 19 -19.20 4.22 -21.02
C ASP A 19 -17.75 3.88 -20.70
N ARG A 20 -16.78 4.70 -21.13
CA ARG A 20 -15.37 4.47 -20.85
C ARG A 20 -15.13 4.53 -19.34
N PRO A 21 -14.38 3.56 -18.78
CA PRO A 21 -13.95 3.61 -17.39
C PRO A 21 -13.25 4.94 -17.11
N LYS A 22 -13.73 5.67 -16.09
CA LYS A 22 -13.07 6.87 -15.59
C LYS A 22 -12.15 6.49 -14.46
N LEU A 23 -10.91 6.98 -14.51
CA LEU A 23 -9.98 6.85 -13.41
C LEU A 23 -10.47 7.75 -12.26
N ASP A 24 -11.02 7.12 -11.24
CA ASP A 24 -11.44 7.76 -10.00
C ASP A 24 -10.38 7.49 -8.95
N LEU A 25 -9.48 8.45 -8.73
CA LEU A 25 -8.43 8.42 -7.72
C LEU A 25 -8.87 9.25 -6.53
N ASN A 26 -8.92 8.61 -5.36
CA ASN A 26 -9.13 9.26 -4.08
C ASN A 26 -7.99 8.84 -3.13
N ALA A 27 -7.91 9.49 -1.97
CA ALA A 27 -6.87 9.22 -0.98
C ALA A 27 -6.74 7.72 -0.62
N GLU A 28 -7.86 7.01 -0.47
CA GLU A 28 -7.88 5.58 -0.15
C GLU A 28 -7.25 4.73 -1.26
N LYS A 29 -7.60 4.99 -2.53
CA LYS A 29 -7.06 4.27 -3.69
C LYS A 29 -5.58 4.58 -3.91
N ILE A 30 -5.19 5.84 -3.74
CA ILE A 30 -3.77 6.25 -3.81
C ILE A 30 -2.98 5.54 -2.71
N THR A 31 -3.48 5.56 -1.47
CA THR A 31 -2.85 4.87 -0.33
C THR A 31 -2.67 3.37 -0.60
N LEU A 32 -3.66 2.71 -1.18
CA LEU A 32 -3.55 1.29 -1.53
C LEU A 32 -2.51 1.03 -2.62
N LEU A 33 -2.43 1.88 -3.64
CA LEU A 33 -1.43 1.75 -4.71
C LEU A 33 -0.02 1.95 -4.20
N ILE A 34 0.21 3.00 -3.40
CA ILE A 34 1.50 3.28 -2.77
C ILE A 34 1.90 2.14 -1.83
N ARG A 35 0.99 1.64 -0.98
CA ARG A 35 1.28 0.50 -0.09
C ARG A 35 1.61 -0.77 -0.86
N SER A 36 0.91 -1.02 -1.97
CA SER A 36 1.21 -2.16 -2.85
C SER A 36 2.61 -2.04 -3.45
N ALA A 37 2.99 -0.84 -3.89
CA ALA A 37 4.31 -0.59 -4.41
C ALA A 37 5.42 -0.72 -3.34
N LEU A 38 5.18 -0.28 -2.10
CA LEU A 38 6.08 -0.56 -0.97
C LEU A 38 6.24 -2.07 -0.72
N LEU A 39 5.19 -2.87 -0.90
CA LEU A 39 5.26 -4.32 -0.80
C LEU A 39 6.06 -4.95 -1.95
N ASP A 40 6.01 -4.38 -3.15
CA ASP A 40 6.83 -4.82 -4.28
C ASP A 40 8.32 -4.53 -4.06
N ASP A 41 8.64 -3.44 -3.36
CA ASP A 41 10.01 -3.11 -2.94
C ASP A 41 10.52 -4.05 -1.82
N ALA A 42 9.64 -4.69 -1.05
CA ALA A 42 10.01 -5.51 0.09
C ALA A 42 10.62 -6.88 -0.31
N THR A 43 11.78 -7.17 0.26
CA THR A 43 12.60 -8.36 -0.01
C THR A 43 12.55 -9.41 1.11
N ASN A 44 12.18 -8.99 2.32
CA ASN A 44 12.09 -9.84 3.51
C ASN A 44 10.81 -9.55 4.31
N VAL A 45 10.55 -10.34 5.36
CA VAL A 45 9.33 -10.18 6.17
C VAL A 45 9.35 -8.87 6.97
N SER A 46 10.51 -8.40 7.43
CA SER A 46 10.63 -7.11 8.13
C SER A 46 10.11 -5.97 7.25
N GLU A 47 10.63 -5.87 6.03
CA GLU A 47 10.25 -4.84 5.07
C GLU A 47 8.78 -4.96 4.66
N LYS A 48 8.24 -6.18 4.53
CA LYS A 48 6.80 -6.38 4.28
C LYS A 48 5.95 -5.85 5.42
N LEU A 49 6.35 -6.13 6.67
CA LEU A 49 5.67 -5.59 7.84
C LEU A 49 5.81 -4.07 7.91
N GLY A 50 6.96 -3.52 7.51
CA GLY A 50 7.19 -2.08 7.38
C GLY A 50 6.24 -1.44 6.37
N ALA A 51 6.14 -2.00 5.16
CA ALA A 51 5.21 -1.55 4.13
C ALA A 51 3.74 -1.63 4.59
N LEU A 52 3.36 -2.71 5.28
CA LEU A 52 1.99 -2.87 5.81
C LEU A 52 1.66 -1.84 6.90
N GLN A 53 2.64 -1.51 7.75
CA GLN A 53 2.49 -0.54 8.84
C GLN A 53 2.75 0.90 8.42
N ALA A 54 3.27 1.13 7.21
CA ALA A 54 3.53 2.47 6.69
C ALA A 54 2.30 3.37 6.85
N GLN A 55 2.51 4.51 7.51
CA GLN A 55 1.51 5.56 7.58
C GLN A 55 1.59 6.33 6.27
N ILE A 56 0.47 6.35 5.56
CA ILE A 56 0.37 7.01 4.26
C ILE A 56 -0.81 7.97 4.36
N SER A 57 -0.53 9.26 4.22
CA SER A 57 -1.54 10.31 4.14
C SER A 57 -1.45 11.01 2.81
N VAL A 58 -2.60 11.33 2.26
CA VAL A 58 -2.75 12.08 1.00
C VAL A 58 -3.52 13.34 1.32
N ASP A 59 -2.99 14.49 0.95
CA ASP A 59 -3.64 15.77 1.21
C ASP A 59 -4.59 16.19 0.06
N ASP A 60 -5.13 17.41 0.16
CA ASP A 60 -6.07 17.96 -0.82
C ASP A 60 -5.41 18.33 -2.16
N GLU A 61 -4.08 18.50 -2.19
CA GLU A 61 -3.28 18.73 -3.41
C GLU A 61 -2.80 17.39 -4.03
N ASN A 62 -3.04 16.29 -3.33
CA ASN A 62 -2.62 14.92 -3.59
C ASN A 62 -1.12 14.66 -3.33
N ASP A 63 -0.50 15.48 -2.49
CA ASP A 63 0.84 15.18 -1.99
C ASP A 63 0.75 14.00 -1.02
N VAL A 64 1.73 13.11 -1.10
CA VAL A 64 1.77 11.87 -0.34
C VAL A 64 2.86 11.96 0.72
N TRP A 65 2.47 11.89 1.98
CA TRP A 65 3.39 11.67 3.09
C TRP A 65 3.48 10.19 3.42
N ILE A 66 4.69 9.65 3.46
CA ILE A 66 4.96 8.26 3.81
C ILE A 66 5.90 8.21 5.02
N SER A 67 5.39 7.68 6.13
CA SER A 67 6.19 7.42 7.34
C SER A 67 6.49 5.92 7.42
N LEU A 68 7.77 5.57 7.49
CA LEU A 68 8.25 4.18 7.58
C LEU A 68 8.86 3.89 8.95
N GLU A 69 8.59 2.70 9.47
CA GLU A 69 9.11 2.27 10.77
C GLU A 69 10.60 1.91 10.68
N ASP A 70 11.43 2.57 11.49
CA ASP A 70 12.89 2.45 11.47
C ASP A 70 13.39 1.02 11.72
N ASP A 71 12.69 0.26 12.56
CA ASP A 71 13.05 -1.12 12.87
C ASP A 71 12.65 -2.12 11.76
N LEU A 72 11.82 -1.69 10.80
CA LEU A 72 11.26 -2.57 9.77
C LEU A 72 11.73 -2.24 8.36
N TRP A 73 12.05 -0.98 8.08
CA TRP A 73 12.51 -0.53 6.78
C TRP A 73 13.93 0.05 6.86
N PRO A 74 14.90 -0.44 6.07
CA PRO A 74 16.26 0.07 6.11
C PRO A 74 16.35 1.55 5.73
N HIS A 75 17.08 2.35 6.52
CA HIS A 75 17.25 3.79 6.29
C HIS A 75 17.89 4.16 4.95
N ASP A 76 18.75 3.28 4.43
CA ASP A 76 19.47 3.46 3.17
C ASP A 76 18.73 2.88 1.96
N LYS A 77 17.51 2.37 2.17
CA LYS A 77 16.71 1.75 1.12
C LYS A 77 15.62 2.69 0.61
N ASP A 78 15.82 3.17 -0.61
CA ASP A 78 14.79 3.88 -1.36
C ASP A 78 13.62 2.95 -1.76
N PRO A 79 12.35 3.33 -1.51
CA PRO A 79 11.19 2.62 -2.01
C PRO A 79 10.92 2.98 -3.47
N ALA A 80 11.74 2.42 -4.36
CA ALA A 80 11.76 2.75 -5.78
C ALA A 80 10.42 2.53 -6.50
N GLN A 81 9.71 1.43 -6.22
CA GLN A 81 8.40 1.19 -6.83
C GLN A 81 7.37 2.22 -6.35
N ALA A 82 7.37 2.57 -5.06
CA ALA A 82 6.45 3.58 -4.53
C ALA A 82 6.65 4.94 -5.21
N LEU A 83 7.90 5.36 -5.39
CA LEU A 83 8.28 6.57 -6.12
C LEU A 83 7.82 6.53 -7.58
N ILE A 84 7.99 5.40 -8.27
CA ILE A 84 7.55 5.23 -9.66
C ILE A 84 6.03 5.37 -9.77
N VAL A 85 5.27 4.72 -8.87
CA VAL A 85 3.80 4.80 -8.88
C VAL A 85 3.33 6.23 -8.61
N ALA A 86 3.92 6.91 -7.62
CA ALA A 86 3.60 8.30 -7.32
C ALA A 86 3.85 9.21 -8.54
N ALA A 87 5.00 9.07 -9.20
CA ALA A 87 5.33 9.82 -10.40
C ALA A 87 4.36 9.53 -11.57
N GLN A 88 3.90 8.29 -11.74
CA GLN A 88 2.89 7.93 -12.76
C GLN A 88 1.52 8.57 -12.48
N LEU A 89 1.21 8.79 -11.21
CA LEU A 89 -0.01 9.47 -10.76
C LEU A 89 0.14 11.00 -10.72
N GLY A 90 1.36 11.52 -10.93
CA GLY A 90 1.66 12.95 -10.85
C GLY A 90 1.65 13.51 -9.43
N LEU A 91 2.00 12.68 -8.44
CA LEU A 91 1.98 13.03 -7.02
C LEU A 91 3.41 13.37 -6.56
N GLU A 92 3.54 14.39 -5.70
CA GLU A 92 4.78 14.60 -4.95
C GLU A 92 4.80 13.69 -3.71
N VAL A 93 5.98 13.25 -3.31
CA VAL A 93 6.15 12.33 -2.18
C VAL A 93 7.17 12.89 -1.20
N GLU A 94 6.77 12.95 0.06
CA GLU A 94 7.64 13.21 1.19
C GLU A 94 7.79 11.97 2.07
N PHE A 95 9.02 11.73 2.54
CA PHE A 95 9.35 10.60 3.41
C PHE A 95 9.78 11.07 4.78
N GLU A 96 9.35 10.31 5.78
CA GLU A 96 9.85 10.42 7.14
C GLU A 96 10.05 9.06 7.80
N SER A 97 10.93 9.04 8.77
CA SER A 97 11.13 7.92 9.69
C SER A 97 10.19 8.07 10.88
N MET A 98 9.58 6.97 11.32
CA MET A 98 8.80 6.90 12.55
C MET A 98 9.27 5.77 13.45
N TRP A 99 9.02 5.94 14.75
CA TRP A 99 9.24 4.92 15.78
C TRP A 99 7.90 4.56 16.41
N SER A 100 7.58 3.26 16.46
CA SER A 100 6.32 2.79 17.04
C SER A 100 6.47 1.44 17.75
N SER A 101 5.45 1.07 18.54
CA SER A 101 5.40 -0.26 19.14
C SER A 101 4.94 -1.28 18.09
N THR A 102 5.88 -1.94 17.41
CA THR A 102 5.55 -2.96 16.41
C THR A 102 5.04 -4.24 17.09
N PRO A 103 3.79 -4.68 16.87
CA PRO A 103 3.15 -5.71 17.69
C PRO A 103 3.71 -7.14 17.51
N PHE A 104 4.63 -7.37 16.57
CA PHE A 104 5.14 -8.71 16.26
C PHE A 104 6.61 -8.75 15.83
N ALA A 105 7.38 -7.67 16.02
CA ALA A 105 8.78 -7.66 15.61
C ALA A 105 9.65 -8.40 16.63
N TRP A 106 10.28 -9.48 16.21
CA TRP A 106 11.43 -10.02 16.92
C TRP A 106 12.70 -9.41 16.31
N PRO A 107 13.60 -8.76 17.10
CA PRO A 107 14.74 -8.05 16.55
C PRO A 107 15.59 -8.89 15.59
N GLY A 108 15.80 -8.39 14.38
CA GLY A 108 16.61 -9.02 13.32
C GLY A 108 16.01 -10.28 12.68
N LEU A 109 14.90 -10.83 13.18
CA LEU A 109 14.37 -12.09 12.68
C LEU A 109 13.65 -11.94 11.33
N GLY A 110 12.97 -10.81 11.15
CA GLY A 110 12.23 -10.50 9.91
C GLY A 110 13.14 -10.32 8.70
N GLU A 111 14.42 -10.04 8.91
CA GLU A 111 15.44 -9.85 7.87
C GLU A 111 15.92 -11.19 7.27
N LEU A 112 15.74 -12.30 7.99
CA LEU A 112 16.34 -13.59 7.64
C LEU A 112 15.55 -14.39 6.60
N THR A 113 14.29 -14.03 6.37
CA THR A 113 13.41 -14.76 5.45
C THR A 113 12.42 -13.83 4.78
N SER A 114 12.00 -14.19 3.57
CA SER A 114 10.90 -13.56 2.84
C SER A 114 9.57 -14.31 3.01
N SER A 115 9.59 -15.48 3.64
CA SER A 115 8.43 -16.33 3.89
C SER A 115 7.80 -16.03 5.25
N THR A 116 6.55 -15.57 5.25
CA THR A 116 5.81 -15.30 6.49
C THR A 116 5.61 -16.54 7.35
N SER A 117 5.44 -17.72 6.74
CA SER A 117 5.30 -18.97 7.51
C SER A 117 6.60 -19.38 8.18
N GLU A 118 7.74 -19.20 7.52
CA GLU A 118 9.06 -19.45 8.10
C GLU A 118 9.35 -18.45 9.23
N TYR A 119 9.10 -17.16 9.00
CA TYR A 119 9.22 -16.13 10.03
C TYR A 119 8.38 -16.46 11.27
N THR A 120 7.13 -16.90 11.06
CA THR A 120 6.23 -17.29 12.15
C THR A 120 6.82 -18.44 12.95
N GLN A 121 7.35 -19.47 12.29
CA GLN A 121 7.98 -20.60 12.96
C GLN A 121 9.21 -20.14 13.78
N MET A 122 10.10 -19.36 13.15
CA MET A 122 11.29 -18.83 13.81
C MET A 122 10.93 -17.97 15.03
N MET A 123 9.88 -17.16 14.93
CA MET A 123 9.40 -16.31 16.02
C MET A 123 8.90 -17.17 17.19
N LEU A 124 8.08 -18.18 16.91
CA LEU A 124 7.59 -19.12 17.93
C LEU A 124 8.74 -19.85 18.63
N ASP A 125 9.76 -20.29 17.87
CA ASP A 125 10.94 -20.95 18.42
C ASP A 125 11.77 -20.01 19.30
N ALA A 126 11.86 -18.73 18.95
CA ALA A 126 12.57 -17.72 19.73
C ALA A 126 11.86 -17.44 21.07
N TYR A 127 10.53 -17.30 21.07
CA TYR A 127 9.75 -17.16 22.29
C TYR A 127 9.85 -18.38 23.20
N ALA A 128 9.77 -19.59 22.65
CA ALA A 128 9.89 -20.83 23.43
C ALA A 128 11.26 -21.00 24.10
N GLN A 129 12.33 -20.46 23.49
CA GLN A 129 13.67 -20.43 24.08
C GLN A 129 13.80 -19.35 25.16
N TYR A 130 13.23 -18.16 24.93
CA TYR A 130 13.26 -17.06 25.88
C TYR A 130 12.56 -17.41 27.20
N ASP A 131 11.45 -18.14 27.14
CA ASP A 131 10.73 -18.63 28.33
C ASP A 131 11.51 -19.70 29.11
N ARG A 132 12.48 -20.37 28.48
CA ARG A 132 13.34 -21.37 29.13
C ARG A 132 14.67 -20.81 29.64
N SER A 133 14.93 -19.51 29.47
CA SER A 133 16.17 -18.89 29.93
C SER A 133 16.26 -18.93 31.46
N PRO A 134 17.39 -19.37 32.04
CA PRO A 134 17.54 -19.59 33.49
C PRO A 134 17.42 -18.32 34.34
N ASP A 135 17.50 -17.13 33.73
CA ASP A 135 17.27 -15.84 34.41
C ASP A 135 15.79 -15.57 34.74
N LYS A 136 14.87 -16.48 34.38
CA LYS A 136 13.43 -16.41 34.67
C LYS A 136 12.89 -17.59 35.49
N GLN A 137 13.72 -18.20 36.35
CA GLN A 137 13.19 -19.11 37.37
C GLN A 137 12.71 -18.27 38.58
N PRO A 138 11.48 -18.45 39.09
CA PRO A 138 10.95 -17.66 40.21
C PRO A 138 11.75 -17.82 41.51
#